data_AF-A0A7S0WI76-F1
#
_entry.id   AF-A0A7S0WI76-F1
#
_cell.length_a   1.000
_cell.length_b   1.000
_cell.length_c   1.000
_cell.angle_alpha   90.00
_cell.angle_beta   90.00
_cell.angle_gamma   90.00
#
_symmetry.space_group_name_H-M   'P 1'
#
loop_
_entity.id
_entity.type
_entity.pdbx_description
1 polymer ?
#
loop_
_entity_poly.entity_id
_entity_poly.type
_entity_poly.pdbx_seq_one_letter_code
_entity_poly.pdbx_strand_id
1 'polypeptide(L)'
;QIANSNPNQLRAQAKGPHRVSRSHPWPRHRPSITWPACSRQSCSFAVHGSNNSRLSYNMQQHQNDDRQQVRNLAGGSCFRITPMQQLFRFLIMGADKGCSYYTSNTALAFENAVNVKDMIMGGHGPAVVAAILEVSEQGRAAKQDAGLLALAMCVALGDQATKAAAYAAVPRVCRTASTLFSFLTALKKVAAAGRAAAGQEQPRAAIQWGRAMRRAVAAWYLDRTPKDLAHQVTKYSARAGWAHADLLRLAHPDPAAWAAAKARKAAAAAALGQSGQQERGAAGVEQQRQVLAYAAKGTVPAGADGEVAAYLAAAHRLRRELALPGDGSPAVGGKRGKHEVELGQEAAPTTITNDSNAAAREAVVGEAVALIRAHRFNHEHVGDQRLLRTPAIWAAFLAGGMPLTALVRNLGRMASIGVFDEPGCVDAVCGVMCSAPAV
;
A
#
# COMPACT_ATOMS: atom_id res chain seq x y z
N GLN A 1 -19.91 -11.02 18.11
CA GLN A 1 -20.34 -9.82 18.87
C GLN A 1 -20.72 -8.78 17.82
N ILE A 2 -21.97 -8.53 17.46
CA ILE A 2 -23.24 -8.50 18.21
C ILE A 2 -24.32 -9.09 17.29
N ALA A 3 -24.99 -10.13 17.74
CA ALA A 3 -26.28 -10.58 17.22
C ALA A 3 -27.26 -10.41 18.38
N ASN A 4 -28.01 -9.31 18.35
CA ASN A 4 -29.28 -9.12 19.07
C ASN A 4 -29.78 -7.72 18.78
N SER A 5 -30.65 -7.59 17.77
CA SER A 5 -31.66 -6.53 17.69
C SER A 5 -32.72 -6.94 16.67
N ASN A 6 -33.94 -7.02 17.18
CA ASN A 6 -35.20 -7.46 16.60
C ASN A 6 -35.64 -6.60 15.37
N PRO A 7 -36.08 -7.20 14.24
CA PRO A 7 -36.40 -6.48 13.00
C PRO A 7 -37.86 -6.00 12.98
N ASN A 8 -38.25 -5.11 13.89
CA ASN A 8 -39.60 -4.52 13.88
C ASN A 8 -39.66 -3.13 14.53
N GLN A 9 -38.90 -2.16 14.00
CA GLN A 9 -39.19 -0.72 14.19
C GLN A 9 -38.68 0.09 12.99
N LEU A 10 -39.39 0.01 11.87
CA LEU A 10 -39.30 0.98 10.76
C LEU A 10 -40.69 1.18 10.17
N ARG A 11 -41.46 2.11 10.73
CA ARG A 11 -42.53 2.83 10.02
C ARG A 11 -42.84 4.15 10.73
N ALA A 12 -43.08 5.16 9.90
CA ALA A 12 -43.47 6.54 10.20
C ALA A 12 -42.34 7.49 10.64
N GLN A 13 -41.81 8.25 9.68
CA GLN A 13 -42.16 9.67 9.56
C GLN A 13 -41.56 10.24 8.26
N ALA A 14 -42.45 10.48 7.29
CA ALA A 14 -42.18 11.31 6.14
C ALA A 14 -42.42 12.78 6.53
N LYS A 15 -41.46 13.66 6.23
CA LYS A 15 -41.66 15.12 6.15
C LYS A 15 -40.96 15.64 4.90
N GLY A 16 -41.68 16.54 4.22
CA GLY A 16 -41.53 16.91 2.82
C GLY A 16 -40.37 17.87 2.48
N PRO A 17 -40.33 18.36 1.23
CA PRO A 17 -39.15 19.00 0.67
C PRO A 17 -39.06 20.48 1.06
N HIS A 18 -37.92 20.88 1.62
CA HIS A 18 -37.60 22.29 1.85
C HIS A 18 -37.19 22.97 0.54
N ARG A 19 -37.92 24.04 0.25
CA ARG A 19 -37.74 25.01 -0.83
C ARG A 19 -36.50 25.87 -0.53
N VAL A 20 -35.53 25.93 -1.44
CA VAL A 20 -34.39 26.86 -1.37
C VAL A 20 -34.57 27.96 -2.40
N SER A 21 -34.52 29.21 -1.94
CA SER A 21 -34.65 30.45 -2.71
C SER A 21 -33.42 30.73 -3.58
N ARG A 22 -33.64 31.44 -4.70
CA ARG A 22 -32.62 31.89 -5.67
C ARG A 22 -32.26 33.37 -5.44
N SER A 23 -30.96 33.68 -5.52
CA SER A 23 -30.32 34.93 -5.99
C SER A 23 -28.79 34.69 -5.90
N HIS A 24 -27.86 34.99 -6.81
CA HIS A 24 -27.72 35.86 -8.00
C HIS A 24 -26.61 35.27 -8.94
N PRO A 25 -26.38 35.82 -10.16
CA PRO A 25 -25.84 35.09 -11.32
C PRO A 25 -24.33 35.28 -11.56
N TRP A 26 -23.66 34.23 -12.04
CA TRP A 26 -22.35 34.31 -12.71
C TRP A 26 -22.49 33.83 -14.16
N PRO A 27 -21.86 34.51 -15.14
CA PRO A 27 -22.07 34.23 -16.56
C PRO A 27 -21.36 32.93 -16.98
N ARG A 28 -22.12 31.98 -17.55
CA ARG A 28 -21.57 30.81 -18.24
C ARG A 28 -21.60 31.07 -19.74
N HIS A 29 -20.47 31.47 -20.32
CA HIS A 29 -20.23 31.23 -21.73
C HIS A 29 -19.90 29.75 -21.92
N ARG A 30 -20.75 29.02 -22.64
CA ARG A 30 -20.43 27.70 -23.23
C ARG A 30 -20.44 27.86 -24.75
N PRO A 31 -19.34 27.60 -25.46
CA PRO A 31 -19.41 27.46 -26.91
C PRO A 31 -20.13 26.15 -27.26
N SER A 32 -21.10 26.25 -28.17
CA SER A 32 -21.80 25.11 -28.76
C SER A 32 -20.86 24.34 -29.68
N ILE A 33 -20.53 23.10 -29.32
CA ILE A 33 -19.87 22.15 -30.22
C ILE A 33 -20.99 21.36 -30.91
N THR A 34 -21.20 21.64 -32.20
CA THR A 34 -22.07 20.88 -33.08
C THR A 34 -21.26 19.75 -33.73
N TRP A 35 -21.77 18.52 -33.63
CA TRP A 35 -21.25 17.37 -34.37
C TRP A 35 -22.04 17.20 -35.67
N PRO A 36 -21.41 17.01 -36.84
CA PRO A 36 -22.13 16.84 -38.10
C PRO A 36 -22.82 15.48 -38.17
N ALA A 37 -24.08 15.51 -38.63
CA ALA A 37 -24.91 14.33 -38.84
C ALA A 37 -24.38 13.48 -40.02
N CYS A 38 -24.18 12.19 -39.76
CA CYS A 38 -23.83 11.20 -40.78
C CYS A 38 -25.04 10.93 -41.68
N SER A 39 -24.85 11.08 -42.99
CA SER A 39 -25.86 10.91 -44.05
C SER A 39 -26.38 9.47 -44.10
N ARG A 40 -27.69 9.30 -43.90
CA ARG A 40 -28.41 8.06 -44.22
C ARG A 40 -28.53 7.92 -45.73
N GLN A 41 -27.81 6.98 -46.30
CA GLN A 41 -28.05 6.52 -47.67
C GLN A 41 -29.17 5.47 -47.62
N SER A 42 -30.28 5.80 -48.29
CA SER A 42 -31.49 4.98 -48.42
C SER A 42 -31.24 3.77 -49.31
N CYS A 43 -31.34 2.56 -48.75
CA CYS A 43 -31.59 1.35 -49.53
C CYS A 43 -33.10 1.09 -49.55
N SER A 44 -33.72 1.30 -50.71
CA SER A 44 -35.08 0.88 -51.00
C SER A 44 -35.13 -0.64 -51.11
N PHE A 45 -35.92 -1.31 -50.27
CA PHE A 45 -36.33 -2.68 -50.48
C PHE A 45 -37.86 -2.73 -50.59
N ALA A 46 -38.33 -3.26 -51.71
CA ALA A 46 -39.73 -3.33 -52.08
C ALA A 46 -40.53 -4.19 -51.07
N VAL A 47 -41.65 -3.64 -50.59
CA VAL A 47 -42.63 -4.37 -49.78
C VAL A 47 -43.54 -5.15 -50.74
N HIS A 48 -43.34 -6.47 -50.83
CA HIS A 48 -44.41 -7.38 -51.25
C HIS A 48 -45.04 -7.95 -49.98
N GLY A 49 -46.33 -7.66 -49.79
CA GLY A 49 -47.10 -8.09 -48.64
C GLY A 49 -47.32 -9.59 -48.64
N SER A 50 -47.00 -10.24 -47.52
CA SER A 50 -47.74 -11.39 -47.01
C SER A 50 -47.40 -11.58 -45.53
N ASN A 51 -48.45 -11.60 -44.71
CA ASN A 51 -48.52 -12.01 -43.31
C ASN A 51 -47.19 -12.21 -42.57
N ASN A 52 -46.79 -11.20 -41.80
CA ASN A 52 -45.90 -11.44 -40.66
C ASN A 52 -46.59 -10.90 -39.41
N SER A 53 -46.95 -11.83 -38.52
CA SER A 53 -47.34 -11.53 -37.15
C SER A 53 -46.35 -10.52 -36.57
N ARG A 54 -46.88 -9.50 -35.90
CA ARG A 54 -46.07 -8.56 -35.12
C ARG A 54 -45.37 -9.33 -34.00
N LEU A 55 -44.20 -9.91 -34.27
CA LEU A 55 -43.19 -10.17 -33.25
C LEU A 55 -42.65 -8.81 -32.81
N SER A 56 -43.41 -8.15 -31.94
CA SER A 56 -42.85 -7.13 -31.08
C SER A 56 -41.82 -7.82 -30.18
N TYR A 57 -40.55 -7.83 -30.59
CA TYR A 57 -39.42 -8.14 -29.71
C TYR A 57 -39.32 -7.03 -28.67
N ASN A 58 -40.20 -7.09 -27.68
CA ASN A 58 -40.15 -6.29 -26.47
C ASN A 58 -39.20 -7.00 -25.50
N MET A 59 -37.94 -7.18 -25.92
CA MET A 59 -36.92 -7.88 -25.14
C MET A 59 -36.48 -6.95 -24.00
N GLN A 60 -37.31 -6.86 -22.97
CA GLN A 60 -37.03 -6.08 -21.78
C GLN A 60 -36.07 -6.88 -20.89
N GLN A 61 -35.08 -6.21 -20.29
CA GLN A 61 -34.11 -6.83 -19.38
C GLN A 61 -34.72 -7.53 -18.15
N HIS A 62 -36.05 -7.50 -17.97
CA HIS A 62 -36.76 -8.20 -16.90
C HIS A 62 -37.17 -9.63 -17.28
N GLN A 63 -37.00 -10.04 -18.54
CA GLN A 63 -37.31 -11.38 -19.02
C GLN A 63 -36.02 -12.22 -19.09
N ASN A 64 -35.94 -13.29 -18.30
CA ASN A 64 -34.89 -14.30 -18.40
C ASN A 64 -35.14 -15.15 -19.64
N ASP A 65 -34.62 -14.70 -20.79
CA ASP A 65 -34.87 -15.35 -22.09
C ASP A 65 -33.92 -16.54 -22.34
N ASP A 66 -32.82 -16.65 -21.56
CA ASP A 66 -31.81 -17.71 -21.68
C ASP A 66 -31.59 -18.47 -20.37
N ARG A 67 -31.38 -19.80 -20.47
CA ARG A 67 -31.08 -20.70 -19.33
C ARG A 67 -29.77 -20.37 -18.58
N GLN A 68 -28.96 -19.45 -19.09
CA GLN A 68 -27.67 -19.04 -18.51
C GLN A 68 -27.71 -17.66 -17.84
N GLN A 69 -28.81 -16.91 -17.97
CA GLN A 69 -28.96 -15.59 -17.35
C GLN A 69 -29.36 -15.72 -15.87
N VAL A 70 -28.79 -14.85 -15.04
CA VAL A 70 -29.05 -14.72 -13.60
C VAL A 70 -29.61 -13.34 -13.31
N ARG A 71 -30.35 -13.20 -12.21
CA ARG A 71 -30.91 -11.92 -11.80
C ARG A 71 -29.85 -11.09 -11.07
N ASN A 72 -29.68 -9.83 -11.48
CA ASN A 72 -28.81 -8.87 -10.81
C ASN A 72 -29.50 -8.21 -9.60
N LEU A 73 -28.75 -7.44 -8.81
CA LEU A 73 -29.27 -6.75 -7.63
C LEU A 73 -30.31 -5.65 -7.93
N ALA A 74 -30.36 -5.15 -9.17
CA ALA A 74 -31.38 -4.21 -9.64
C ALA A 74 -32.64 -4.90 -10.18
N GLY A 75 -32.68 -6.25 -10.17
CA GLY A 75 -33.83 -7.04 -10.58
C GLY A 75 -33.93 -7.33 -12.08
N GLY A 76 -32.93 -6.96 -12.89
CA GLY A 76 -32.81 -7.32 -14.31
C GLY A 76 -31.96 -8.58 -14.54
N SER A 77 -31.99 -9.10 -15.76
CA SER A 77 -31.29 -10.32 -16.20
C SER A 77 -29.89 -10.00 -16.75
N CYS A 78 -28.88 -10.74 -16.32
CA CYS A 78 -27.50 -10.60 -16.80
C CYS A 78 -26.76 -11.94 -16.81
N PHE A 79 -25.62 -12.01 -17.50
CA PHE A 79 -24.77 -13.20 -17.46
C PHE A 79 -23.90 -13.24 -16.21
N ARG A 80 -23.75 -14.43 -15.63
CA ARG A 80 -22.83 -14.65 -14.51
C ARG A 80 -21.40 -14.58 -15.03
N ILE A 81 -20.56 -13.79 -14.35
CA ILE A 81 -19.12 -13.76 -14.64
C ILE A 81 -18.46 -15.04 -14.15
N THR A 82 -17.36 -15.42 -14.82
CA THR A 82 -16.56 -16.58 -14.40
C THR A 82 -15.82 -16.28 -13.08
N PRO A 83 -15.46 -17.33 -12.31
CA PRO A 83 -14.66 -17.17 -11.09
C PRO A 83 -13.36 -16.39 -11.29
N MET A 84 -12.68 -16.61 -12.43
CA MET A 84 -11.45 -15.91 -12.78
C MET A 84 -11.70 -14.42 -13.09
N GLN A 85 -12.77 -14.09 -13.82
CA GLN A 85 -13.15 -12.69 -14.05
C GLN A 85 -13.51 -11.97 -12.74
N GLN A 86 -14.20 -12.67 -11.82
CA GLN A 86 -14.50 -12.14 -10.50
C GLN A 86 -13.23 -11.90 -9.68
N LEU A 87 -12.26 -12.82 -9.74
CA LEU A 87 -10.94 -12.66 -9.12
C LEU A 87 -10.23 -11.40 -9.65
N PHE A 88 -10.12 -11.19 -10.96
CA PHE A 88 -9.50 -9.98 -11.52
C PHE A 88 -10.20 -8.70 -11.06
N ARG A 89 -11.54 -8.69 -11.04
CA ARG A 89 -12.32 -7.55 -10.50
C ARG A 89 -11.97 -7.28 -9.04
N PHE A 90 -11.91 -8.32 -8.23
CA PHE A 90 -11.54 -8.20 -6.83
C PHE A 90 -10.09 -7.70 -6.64
N LEU A 91 -9.13 -8.23 -7.40
CA LEU A 91 -7.73 -7.82 -7.31
C LEU A 91 -7.52 -6.35 -7.69
N ILE A 92 -8.23 -5.86 -8.71
CA ILE A 92 -8.06 -4.50 -9.24
C ILE A 92 -8.89 -3.47 -8.45
N MET A 93 -10.16 -3.76 -8.19
CA MET A 93 -11.09 -2.81 -7.57
C MET A 93 -11.20 -2.96 -6.05
N GLY A 94 -10.87 -4.13 -5.50
CA GLY A 94 -11.07 -4.45 -4.09
C GLY A 94 -12.55 -4.61 -3.73
N ALA A 95 -12.86 -4.36 -2.45
CA ALA A 95 -14.21 -4.40 -1.89
C ALA A 95 -14.45 -3.25 -0.89
N ASP A 96 -13.79 -2.11 -1.11
CA ASP A 96 -13.88 -0.93 -0.26
C ASP A 96 -15.17 -0.13 -0.53
N LYS A 97 -15.38 0.93 0.26
CA LYS A 97 -16.51 1.84 0.10
C LYS A 97 -16.53 2.43 -1.31
N GLY A 98 -17.67 2.29 -1.98
CA GLY A 98 -17.87 2.79 -3.34
C GLY A 98 -17.60 1.77 -4.45
N CYS A 99 -17.13 0.55 -4.13
CA CYS A 99 -16.98 -0.52 -5.13
C CYS A 99 -18.31 -1.04 -5.66
N SER A 100 -19.39 -0.90 -4.88
CA SER A 100 -20.75 -1.17 -5.34
C SER A 100 -21.74 -0.19 -4.71
N TYR A 101 -22.75 0.19 -5.48
CA TYR A 101 -23.91 0.93 -4.99
C TYR A 101 -24.95 0.00 -4.33
N TYR A 102 -25.02 -1.24 -4.79
CA TYR A 102 -26.12 -2.17 -4.47
C TYR A 102 -25.79 -3.16 -3.35
N THR A 103 -24.53 -3.29 -2.95
CA THR A 103 -24.12 -4.20 -1.88
C THR A 103 -23.17 -3.53 -0.89
N SER A 104 -23.21 -3.99 0.36
CA SER A 104 -22.28 -3.52 1.38
C SER A 104 -20.86 -4.02 1.09
N ASN A 105 -19.86 -3.25 1.52
CA ASN A 105 -18.45 -3.60 1.41
C ASN A 105 -18.15 -4.98 2.03
N THR A 106 -18.74 -5.28 3.19
CA THR A 106 -18.54 -6.54 3.91
C THR A 106 -19.09 -7.72 3.12
N ALA A 107 -20.29 -7.59 2.57
CA ALA A 107 -20.90 -8.64 1.75
C ALA A 107 -20.08 -8.88 0.47
N LEU A 108 -19.64 -7.81 -0.21
CA LEU A 108 -18.81 -7.91 -1.40
C LEU A 108 -17.43 -8.54 -1.09
N ALA A 109 -16.81 -8.16 0.02
CA ALA A 109 -15.53 -8.75 0.45
C ALA A 109 -15.70 -10.24 0.77
N PHE A 110 -16.79 -10.61 1.43
CA PHE A 110 -17.11 -12.00 1.74
C PHE A 110 -17.34 -12.83 0.47
N GLU A 111 -18.16 -12.32 -0.46
CA GLU A 111 -18.44 -12.99 -1.74
C GLU A 111 -17.14 -13.25 -2.53
N ASN A 112 -16.28 -12.23 -2.64
CA ASN A 112 -15.00 -12.39 -3.33
C ASN A 112 -14.06 -13.35 -2.60
N ALA A 113 -14.02 -13.32 -1.26
CA ALA A 113 -13.22 -14.27 -0.48
C ALA A 113 -13.72 -15.71 -0.67
N VAL A 114 -15.05 -15.93 -0.72
CA VAL A 114 -15.64 -17.24 -1.05
C VAL A 114 -15.20 -17.67 -2.45
N ASN A 115 -15.29 -16.80 -3.45
CA ASN A 115 -14.82 -17.12 -4.81
C ASN A 115 -13.33 -17.53 -4.82
N VAL A 116 -12.45 -16.80 -4.13
CA VAL A 116 -11.01 -17.15 -4.02
C VAL A 116 -10.83 -18.51 -3.35
N LYS A 117 -11.53 -18.75 -2.22
CA LYS A 117 -11.50 -20.03 -1.51
C LYS A 117 -11.94 -21.17 -2.43
N ASP A 118 -13.06 -21.03 -3.13
CA ASP A 118 -13.63 -22.09 -3.95
C ASP A 118 -12.72 -22.40 -5.14
N MET A 119 -12.08 -21.39 -5.75
CA MET A 119 -11.05 -21.61 -6.77
C MET A 119 -9.84 -22.39 -6.23
N ILE A 120 -9.37 -22.06 -5.03
CA ILE A 120 -8.24 -22.77 -4.39
C ILE A 120 -8.62 -24.22 -4.11
N MET A 121 -9.78 -24.45 -3.48
CA MET A 121 -10.25 -25.79 -3.11
C MET A 121 -10.61 -26.64 -4.34
N GLY A 122 -11.02 -26.01 -5.44
CA GLY A 122 -11.26 -26.66 -6.74
C GLY A 122 -10.00 -26.99 -7.53
N GLY A 123 -8.79 -26.81 -6.97
CA GLY A 123 -7.53 -27.14 -7.63
C GLY A 123 -6.97 -26.06 -8.58
N HIS A 124 -7.60 -24.88 -8.63
CA HIS A 124 -7.15 -23.75 -9.46
C HIS A 124 -6.24 -22.77 -8.72
N GLY A 125 -5.73 -23.14 -7.54
CA GLY A 125 -4.87 -22.26 -6.72
C GLY A 125 -3.61 -21.74 -7.42
N PRO A 126 -2.87 -22.51 -8.24
CA PRO A 126 -1.74 -21.98 -9.01
C PRO A 126 -2.15 -20.87 -9.99
N ALA A 127 -3.34 -20.98 -10.60
CA ALA A 127 -3.88 -19.95 -11.48
C ALA A 127 -4.26 -18.67 -10.71
N VAL A 128 -4.77 -18.81 -9.48
CA VAL A 128 -5.01 -17.67 -8.57
C VAL A 128 -3.69 -16.94 -8.27
N VAL A 129 -2.62 -17.66 -7.95
CA VAL A 129 -1.30 -17.07 -7.70
C VAL A 129 -0.75 -16.37 -8.94
N ALA A 130 -0.93 -16.95 -10.13
CA ALA A 130 -0.52 -16.35 -11.40
C ALA A 130 -1.25 -15.02 -11.66
N ALA A 131 -2.57 -14.97 -11.44
CA ALA A 131 -3.36 -13.73 -11.58
C ALA A 131 -2.93 -12.65 -10.57
N ILE A 132 -2.59 -13.03 -9.33
CA ILE A 132 -2.06 -12.10 -8.33
C ILE A 132 -0.72 -11.50 -8.78
N LEU A 133 0.19 -12.33 -9.31
CA LEU A 133 1.47 -11.88 -9.83
C LEU A 133 1.28 -10.92 -11.00
N GLU A 134 0.43 -11.28 -11.97
CA GLU A 134 0.12 -10.45 -13.13
C GLU A 134 -0.35 -9.05 -12.70
N VAL A 135 -1.36 -8.97 -11.84
CA VAL A 135 -1.92 -7.69 -11.39
C VAL A 135 -0.90 -6.87 -10.58
N SER A 136 -0.08 -7.53 -9.76
CA SER A 136 0.89 -6.86 -8.90
C SER A 136 2.08 -6.29 -9.69
N GLU A 137 2.64 -7.08 -10.60
CA GLU A 137 3.82 -6.72 -11.38
C GLU A 137 3.50 -5.67 -12.45
N GLN A 138 2.34 -5.77 -13.08
CA GLN A 138 1.87 -4.76 -14.04
C GLN A 138 1.31 -3.49 -13.38
N GLY A 139 1.25 -3.44 -12.03
CA GLY A 139 0.74 -2.27 -11.32
C GLY A 139 -0.73 -1.92 -11.60
N ARG A 140 -1.55 -2.88 -12.03
CA ARG A 140 -2.94 -2.65 -12.48
C ARG A 140 -3.91 -2.28 -11.35
N ALA A 141 -3.59 -2.66 -10.11
CA ALA A 141 -4.43 -2.38 -8.95
C ALA A 141 -4.01 -1.10 -8.22
N ALA A 142 -4.97 -0.20 -7.98
CA ALA A 142 -4.73 1.05 -7.25
C ALA A 142 -4.34 0.82 -5.78
N LYS A 143 -4.83 -0.28 -5.17
CA LYS A 143 -4.48 -0.73 -3.82
C LYS A 143 -4.03 -2.19 -3.85
N GLN A 144 -3.15 -2.57 -2.93
CA GLN A 144 -2.58 -3.91 -2.89
C GLN A 144 -3.33 -4.88 -1.95
N ASP A 145 -4.22 -4.37 -1.08
CA ASP A 145 -4.81 -5.14 0.02
C ASP A 145 -5.56 -6.40 -0.44
N ALA A 146 -6.32 -6.32 -1.55
CA ALA A 146 -7.03 -7.46 -2.12
C ALA A 146 -6.09 -8.58 -2.60
N GLY A 147 -5.01 -8.20 -3.31
CA GLY A 147 -3.98 -9.14 -3.74
C GLY A 147 -3.22 -9.78 -2.58
N LEU A 148 -2.90 -9.01 -1.53
CA LEU A 148 -2.25 -9.55 -0.33
C LEU A 148 -3.16 -10.49 0.45
N LEU A 149 -4.46 -10.20 0.52
CA LEU A 149 -5.45 -11.10 1.11
C LEU A 149 -5.58 -12.40 0.32
N ALA A 150 -5.71 -12.33 -1.00
CA ALA A 150 -5.80 -13.51 -1.86
C ALA A 150 -4.52 -14.36 -1.79
N LEU A 151 -3.33 -13.75 -1.74
CA LEU A 151 -2.07 -14.45 -1.55
C LEU A 151 -2.01 -15.15 -0.18
N ALA A 152 -2.49 -14.48 0.87
CA ALA A 152 -2.58 -15.08 2.21
C ALA A 152 -3.54 -16.28 2.25
N MET A 153 -4.65 -16.22 1.51
CA MET A 153 -5.57 -17.35 1.35
C MET A 153 -4.91 -18.51 0.60
N CYS A 154 -4.11 -18.25 -0.43
CA CYS A 154 -3.35 -19.29 -1.14
C CYS A 154 -2.36 -20.02 -0.20
N VAL A 155 -1.69 -19.28 0.69
CA VAL A 155 -0.79 -19.87 1.69
C VAL A 155 -1.55 -20.69 2.73
N ALA A 156 -2.69 -20.20 3.20
CA ALA A 156 -3.44 -20.84 4.27
C ALA A 156 -4.23 -22.07 3.81
N LEU A 157 -4.88 -21.98 2.64
CA LEU A 157 -5.87 -22.95 2.16
C LEU A 157 -5.33 -23.83 1.03
N GLY A 158 -4.24 -23.43 0.37
CA GLY A 158 -3.73 -24.10 -0.81
C GLY A 158 -3.22 -25.52 -0.56
N ASP A 159 -3.28 -26.33 -1.61
CA ASP A 159 -2.55 -27.60 -1.73
C ASP A 159 -1.03 -27.35 -1.85
N GLN A 160 -0.25 -28.42 -1.98
CA GLN A 160 1.21 -28.32 -2.02
C GLN A 160 1.71 -27.46 -3.19
N ALA A 161 1.10 -27.59 -4.37
CA ALA A 161 1.46 -26.81 -5.56
C ALA A 161 1.13 -25.32 -5.37
N THR A 162 -0.06 -25.01 -4.86
CA THR A 162 -0.49 -23.63 -4.57
C THR A 162 0.39 -22.98 -3.51
N LYS A 163 0.71 -23.70 -2.42
CA LYS A 163 1.59 -23.18 -1.36
C LYS A 163 2.99 -22.90 -1.88
N ALA A 164 3.56 -23.82 -2.66
CA ALA A 164 4.87 -23.62 -3.27
C ALA A 164 4.89 -22.37 -4.16
N ALA A 165 3.88 -22.21 -5.04
CA ALA A 165 3.73 -21.04 -5.89
C ALA A 165 3.53 -19.75 -5.08
N ALA A 166 2.67 -19.77 -4.06
CA ALA A 166 2.38 -18.62 -3.22
C ALA A 166 3.62 -18.15 -2.44
N TYR A 167 4.39 -19.07 -1.84
CA TYR A 167 5.63 -18.71 -1.16
C TYR A 167 6.70 -18.16 -2.10
N ALA A 168 6.79 -18.68 -3.33
CA ALA A 168 7.68 -18.13 -4.35
C ALA A 168 7.23 -16.73 -4.83
N ALA A 169 5.92 -16.45 -4.80
CA ALA A 169 5.36 -15.15 -5.15
C ALA A 169 5.54 -14.07 -4.07
N VAL A 170 5.70 -14.43 -2.79
CA VAL A 170 5.85 -13.47 -1.67
C VAL A 170 6.88 -12.37 -1.95
N PRO A 171 8.15 -12.65 -2.30
CA PRO A 171 9.14 -11.58 -2.54
C PRO A 171 8.83 -10.70 -3.75
N ARG A 172 8.08 -11.23 -4.73
CA ARG A 172 7.68 -10.50 -5.96
C ARG A 172 6.51 -9.56 -5.69
N VAL A 173 5.48 -10.05 -4.99
CA VAL A 173 4.28 -9.27 -4.66
C VAL A 173 4.56 -8.26 -3.54
N CYS A 174 5.25 -8.70 -2.48
CA CYS A 174 5.59 -7.85 -1.34
C CYS A 174 6.83 -7.01 -1.65
N ARG A 175 6.75 -6.03 -2.56
CA ARG A 175 7.91 -5.23 -2.98
C ARG A 175 8.53 -4.36 -1.89
N THR A 176 7.76 -3.99 -0.87
CA THR A 176 8.19 -3.15 0.25
C THR A 176 7.95 -3.83 1.61
N ALA A 177 8.65 -3.38 2.65
CA ALA A 177 8.41 -3.85 4.00
C ALA A 177 6.95 -3.62 4.43
N SER A 178 6.35 -2.49 4.04
CA SER A 178 4.93 -2.21 4.31
C SER A 178 4.01 -3.27 3.70
N THR A 179 4.24 -3.69 2.46
CA THR A 179 3.44 -4.75 1.82
C THR A 179 3.68 -6.11 2.46
N LEU A 180 4.90 -6.42 2.89
CA LEU A 180 5.20 -7.64 3.64
C LEU A 180 4.44 -7.67 4.97
N PHE A 181 4.46 -6.57 5.72
CA PHE A 181 3.71 -6.46 6.98
C PHE A 181 2.19 -6.57 6.77
N SER A 182 1.65 -5.94 5.73
CA SER A 182 0.24 -6.08 5.36
C SER A 182 -0.13 -7.52 4.99
N PHE A 183 0.73 -8.22 4.25
CA PHE A 183 0.56 -9.64 3.95
C PHE A 183 0.52 -10.50 5.22
N LEU A 184 1.46 -10.30 6.16
CA LEU A 184 1.47 -11.02 7.44
C LEU A 184 0.20 -10.74 8.25
N THR A 185 -0.26 -9.51 8.26
CA THR A 185 -1.53 -9.14 8.91
C THR A 185 -2.73 -9.81 8.23
N ALA A 186 -2.76 -9.88 6.90
CA ALA A 186 -3.80 -10.60 6.17
C ALA A 186 -3.76 -12.11 6.51
N LEU A 187 -2.58 -12.72 6.51
CA LEU A 187 -2.38 -14.12 6.87
C LEU A 187 -2.82 -14.43 8.30
N LYS A 188 -2.52 -13.53 9.25
CA LYS A 188 -2.98 -13.62 10.65
C LYS A 188 -4.50 -13.63 10.74
N LYS A 189 -5.19 -12.79 9.95
CA LYS A 189 -6.65 -12.73 9.87
C LYS A 189 -7.26 -13.99 9.25
N VAL A 190 -6.72 -14.45 8.11
CA VAL A 190 -7.17 -15.69 7.44
C VAL A 190 -7.00 -16.89 8.36
N ALA A 191 -5.86 -17.01 9.04
CA ALA A 191 -5.62 -18.10 9.98
C ALA A 191 -6.58 -18.08 11.18
N ALA A 192 -6.93 -16.90 11.70
CA ALA A 192 -7.93 -16.76 12.76
C ALA A 192 -9.32 -17.19 12.28
N ALA A 193 -9.72 -16.75 11.09
CA ALA A 193 -11.00 -17.12 10.49
C ALA A 193 -11.10 -18.64 10.23
N GLY A 194 -10.02 -19.27 9.77
CA GLY A 194 -9.97 -20.73 9.58
C GLY A 194 -10.13 -21.51 10.89
N ARG A 195 -9.50 -21.06 11.98
CA ARG A 195 -9.68 -21.67 13.32
C ARG A 195 -11.08 -21.46 13.87
N ALA A 196 -11.66 -20.28 13.65
CA ALA A 196 -13.05 -20.00 14.02
C ALA A 196 -14.01 -20.98 13.33
N ALA A 197 -13.82 -21.19 12.02
CA ALA A 197 -14.61 -22.11 11.22
C ALA A 197 -14.44 -23.58 11.65
N ALA A 198 -13.29 -23.94 12.25
CA ALA A 198 -13.02 -25.26 12.80
C ALA A 198 -13.60 -25.47 14.22
N GLY A 199 -14.45 -24.56 14.72
CA GLY A 199 -15.12 -24.70 16.01
C GLY A 199 -14.27 -24.31 17.23
N GLN A 200 -13.10 -23.69 17.03
CA GLN A 200 -12.28 -23.25 18.14
C GLN A 200 -12.86 -21.99 18.80
N GLU A 201 -13.29 -22.12 20.06
CA GLU A 201 -13.66 -20.97 20.88
C GLU A 201 -12.46 -20.03 21.07
N GLN A 202 -12.65 -18.73 20.80
CA GLN A 202 -11.62 -17.68 20.86
C GLN A 202 -10.36 -18.02 20.03
N PRO A 203 -10.49 -18.06 18.69
CA PRO A 203 -9.39 -18.44 17.82
C PRO A 203 -8.23 -17.44 17.95
N ARG A 204 -7.11 -17.88 18.51
CA ARG A 204 -5.90 -17.05 18.59
C ARG A 204 -5.52 -16.58 17.19
N ALA A 205 -5.31 -15.29 17.00
CA ALA A 205 -4.83 -14.76 15.73
C ALA A 205 -3.31 -14.94 15.65
N ALA A 206 -2.85 -16.11 15.19
CA ALA A 206 -1.42 -16.43 15.05
C ALA A 206 -1.10 -17.03 13.67
N ILE A 207 0.09 -16.68 13.16
CA ILE A 207 0.66 -17.23 11.93
C ILE A 207 1.47 -18.48 12.30
N GLN A 208 1.37 -19.52 11.48
CA GLN A 208 2.23 -20.70 11.60
C GLN A 208 3.59 -20.43 10.92
N TRP A 209 4.67 -20.51 11.71
CA TRP A 209 6.04 -20.27 11.23
C TRP A 209 6.75 -21.58 10.83
N GLY A 210 6.17 -22.29 9.87
CA GLY A 210 6.78 -23.47 9.28
C GLY A 210 8.05 -23.16 8.48
N ARG A 211 8.76 -24.21 8.02
CA ARG A 211 10.00 -24.07 7.22
C ARG A 211 9.81 -23.18 5.98
N ALA A 212 8.71 -23.36 5.25
CA ALA A 212 8.41 -22.59 4.04
C ALA A 212 8.19 -21.10 4.34
N MET A 213 7.42 -20.78 5.39
CA MET A 213 7.17 -19.40 5.81
C MET A 213 8.45 -18.68 6.24
N ARG A 214 9.26 -19.32 7.09
CA ARG A 214 10.55 -18.77 7.53
C ARG A 214 11.47 -18.51 6.34
N ARG A 215 11.55 -19.47 5.41
CA ARG A 215 12.36 -19.34 4.19
C ARG A 215 11.87 -18.22 3.28
N ALA A 216 10.56 -18.08 3.07
CA ALA A 216 10.00 -17.01 2.22
C ALA A 216 10.26 -15.61 2.81
N VAL A 217 10.08 -15.45 4.12
CA VAL A 217 10.38 -14.18 4.80
C VAL A 217 11.90 -13.92 4.81
N ALA A 218 12.73 -14.92 5.08
CA ALA A 218 14.18 -14.76 5.02
C ALA A 218 14.65 -14.36 3.61
N ALA A 219 14.12 -14.99 2.56
CA ALA A 219 14.41 -14.64 1.17
C ALA A 219 14.10 -13.16 0.88
N TRP A 220 13.00 -12.63 1.41
CA TRP A 220 12.63 -11.22 1.24
C TRP A 220 13.72 -10.25 1.73
N TYR A 221 14.36 -10.56 2.86
CA TYR A 221 15.48 -9.77 3.38
C TYR A 221 16.76 -10.02 2.58
N LEU A 222 17.06 -11.30 2.36
CA LEU A 222 18.37 -11.74 1.89
C LEU A 222 18.55 -11.63 0.38
N ASP A 223 17.49 -11.53 -0.41
CA ASP A 223 17.59 -11.34 -1.86
C ASP A 223 17.85 -9.88 -2.28
N ARG A 224 17.73 -8.93 -1.37
CA ARG A 224 17.98 -7.50 -1.63
C ARG A 224 19.44 -7.12 -1.45
N THR A 225 19.87 -6.09 -2.17
CA THR A 225 21.18 -5.47 -1.92
C THR A 225 21.23 -4.88 -0.51
N PRO A 226 22.41 -4.78 0.12
CA PRO A 226 22.53 -4.16 1.44
C PRO A 226 21.96 -2.73 1.49
N LYS A 227 22.19 -1.93 0.45
CA LYS A 227 21.68 -0.57 0.33
C LYS A 227 20.15 -0.50 0.21
N ASP A 228 19.56 -1.33 -0.64
CA ASP A 228 18.09 -1.38 -0.76
C ASP A 228 17.45 -1.87 0.54
N LEU A 229 18.09 -2.83 1.21
CA LEU A 229 17.61 -3.31 2.50
C LEU A 229 17.71 -2.22 3.57
N ALA A 230 18.81 -1.48 3.62
CA ALA A 230 18.98 -0.34 4.52
C ALA A 230 17.85 0.69 4.32
N HIS A 231 17.54 1.02 3.06
CA HIS A 231 16.43 1.91 2.73
C HIS A 231 15.08 1.38 3.24
N GLN A 232 14.79 0.08 3.06
CA GLN A 232 13.53 -0.51 3.55
C GLN A 232 13.41 -0.40 5.08
N VAL A 233 14.46 -0.76 5.82
CA VAL A 233 14.40 -0.81 7.30
C VAL A 233 14.39 0.57 7.94
N THR A 234 15.00 1.58 7.30
CA THR A 234 14.97 2.96 7.78
C THR A 234 13.65 3.65 7.44
N LYS A 235 13.15 3.47 6.21
CA LYS A 235 11.89 4.09 5.74
C LYS A 235 10.64 3.46 6.36
N TYR A 236 10.63 2.14 6.52
CA TYR A 236 9.47 1.37 6.96
C TYR A 236 9.76 0.58 8.24
N SER A 237 10.30 1.23 9.27
CA SER A 237 10.71 0.54 10.50
C SER A 237 9.62 -0.32 11.16
N ALA A 238 8.37 0.14 11.11
CA ALA A 238 7.20 -0.60 11.57
C ALA A 238 5.92 -0.15 10.85
N ARG A 239 5.03 -1.09 10.50
CA ARG A 239 3.67 -0.83 9.98
C ARG A 239 2.75 -1.99 10.33
N ALA A 240 1.44 -1.71 10.33
CA ALA A 240 0.39 -2.72 10.54
C ALA A 240 0.58 -3.61 11.78
N GLY A 241 1.19 -3.08 12.85
CA GLY A 241 1.48 -3.80 14.09
C GLY A 241 2.70 -4.73 14.04
N TRP A 242 3.54 -4.62 13.01
CA TRP A 242 4.79 -5.38 12.88
C TRP A 242 5.99 -4.44 12.79
N ALA A 243 7.10 -4.85 13.37
CA ALA A 243 8.42 -4.27 13.15
C ALA A 243 9.35 -5.29 12.49
N HIS A 244 10.45 -4.81 11.90
CA HIS A 244 11.48 -5.72 11.36
C HIS A 244 12.03 -6.67 12.42
N ALA A 245 12.27 -6.19 13.64
CA ALA A 245 12.72 -6.99 14.78
C ALA A 245 11.83 -8.24 15.03
N ASP A 246 10.50 -8.12 14.88
CA ASP A 246 9.58 -9.24 15.03
C ASP A 246 9.85 -10.33 13.99
N LEU A 247 10.00 -9.93 12.73
CA LEU A 247 10.22 -10.85 11.61
C LEU A 247 11.60 -11.50 11.69
N LEU A 248 12.64 -10.75 12.10
CA LEU A 248 13.98 -11.29 12.26
C LEU A 248 14.03 -12.35 13.35
N ARG A 249 13.33 -12.11 14.47
CA ARG A 249 13.17 -13.07 15.56
C ARG A 249 12.44 -14.35 15.13
N LEU A 250 11.50 -14.26 14.17
CA LEU A 250 10.67 -15.39 13.76
C LEU A 250 11.23 -16.15 12.55
N ALA A 251 11.87 -15.45 11.62
CA ALA A 251 12.39 -16.01 10.36
C ALA A 251 13.84 -16.46 10.44
N HIS A 252 14.64 -15.90 11.37
CA HIS A 252 16.07 -16.18 11.54
C HIS A 252 16.87 -16.13 10.22
N PRO A 253 16.84 -15.01 9.47
CA PRO A 253 17.62 -14.90 8.24
C PRO A 253 19.13 -14.93 8.53
N ASP A 254 19.86 -15.78 7.80
CA ASP A 254 21.31 -15.89 7.87
C ASP A 254 21.94 -15.50 6.51
N PRO A 255 22.56 -14.31 6.41
CA PRO A 255 23.21 -13.84 5.19
C PRO A 255 24.31 -14.77 4.66
N ALA A 256 25.11 -15.38 5.53
CA ALA A 256 26.24 -16.19 5.11
C ALA A 256 25.77 -17.54 4.56
N ALA A 257 24.87 -18.22 5.29
CA ALA A 257 24.27 -19.46 4.80
C ALA A 257 23.47 -19.24 3.51
N TRP A 258 22.81 -18.10 3.36
CA TRP A 258 22.07 -17.74 2.14
C TRP A 258 22.98 -17.50 0.94
N ALA A 259 24.06 -16.73 1.12
CA ALA A 259 25.05 -16.49 0.09
C ALA A 259 25.68 -17.81 -0.39
N ALA A 260 26.09 -18.69 0.54
CA ALA A 260 26.63 -20.00 0.22
C ALA A 260 25.62 -20.92 -0.50
N ALA A 261 24.33 -20.85 -0.14
CA ALA A 261 23.28 -21.59 -0.84
C ALA A 261 23.06 -21.07 -2.27
N LYS A 262 23.12 -19.75 -2.49
CA LYS A 262 23.04 -19.16 -3.82
C LYS A 262 24.23 -19.52 -4.69
N ALA A 263 25.45 -19.43 -4.17
CA ALA A 263 26.67 -19.77 -4.91
C ALA A 263 26.64 -21.24 -5.40
N ARG A 264 26.24 -22.18 -4.52
CA ARG A 264 26.04 -23.59 -4.93
C ARG A 264 25.02 -23.76 -6.04
N LYS A 265 23.91 -23.02 -5.99
CA LYS A 265 22.87 -23.05 -7.04
C LYS A 265 23.37 -22.44 -8.34
N ALA A 266 24.13 -21.34 -8.27
CA ALA A 266 24.71 -20.68 -9.43
C ALA A 266 25.75 -21.57 -10.12
N ALA A 267 26.63 -22.21 -9.34
CA ALA A 267 27.60 -23.18 -9.86
C ALA A 267 26.92 -24.37 -10.55
N ALA A 268 25.85 -24.92 -9.96
CA ALA A 268 25.06 -25.99 -10.57
C ALA A 268 24.38 -25.55 -11.88
N ALA A 269 23.87 -24.31 -11.94
CA ALA A 269 23.25 -23.77 -13.16
C ALA A 269 24.30 -23.48 -14.25
N ALA A 270 25.47 -22.97 -13.87
CA ALA A 270 26.59 -22.73 -14.78
C ALA A 270 27.10 -24.04 -15.40
N ALA A 271 27.16 -25.12 -14.61
CA ALA A 271 27.48 -26.46 -15.11
C ALA A 271 26.46 -26.98 -16.16
N LEU A 272 25.24 -26.44 -16.17
CA LEU A 272 24.17 -26.72 -17.15
C LEU A 272 24.13 -25.70 -18.30
N GLY A 273 25.15 -24.84 -18.45
CA GLY A 273 25.23 -23.83 -19.51
C GLY A 273 24.29 -22.62 -19.33
N GLN A 274 23.75 -22.41 -18.13
CA GLN A 274 22.86 -21.28 -17.83
C GLN A 274 23.65 -20.12 -17.21
N SER A 275 23.44 -18.90 -17.70
CA SER A 275 24.07 -17.69 -17.13
C SER A 275 23.56 -17.43 -15.71
N GLY A 276 24.47 -17.44 -14.74
CA GLY A 276 24.18 -17.20 -13.31
C GLY A 276 24.10 -15.72 -12.94
N GLN A 277 23.31 -15.40 -11.91
CA GLN A 277 23.31 -14.08 -11.27
C GLN A 277 24.61 -13.86 -10.49
N GLN A 278 25.07 -12.61 -10.48
CA GLN A 278 26.31 -12.17 -9.82
C GLN A 278 26.28 -12.50 -8.31
N GLU A 279 27.31 -13.20 -7.84
CA GLU A 279 27.43 -13.63 -6.45
C GLU A 279 27.77 -12.46 -5.52
N ARG A 280 27.27 -12.49 -4.28
CA ARG A 280 27.68 -11.52 -3.26
C ARG A 280 28.98 -11.95 -2.62
N GLY A 281 30.00 -11.10 -2.73
CA GLY A 281 31.25 -11.26 -1.98
C GLY A 281 31.07 -11.07 -0.47
N ALA A 282 32.11 -11.42 0.28
CA ALA A 282 32.13 -11.37 1.75
C ALA A 282 31.75 -9.99 2.32
N ALA A 283 32.21 -8.90 1.69
CA ALA A 283 31.86 -7.53 2.09
C ALA A 283 30.35 -7.25 2.01
N GLY A 284 29.66 -7.77 0.99
CA GLY A 284 28.21 -7.61 0.84
C GLY A 284 27.42 -8.41 1.88
N VAL A 285 27.93 -9.58 2.30
CA VAL A 285 27.36 -10.38 3.38
C VAL A 285 27.46 -9.64 4.71
N GLU A 286 28.60 -9.01 4.98
CA GLU A 286 28.82 -8.25 6.22
C GLU A 286 27.97 -6.98 6.27
N GLN A 287 27.91 -6.20 5.19
CA GLN A 287 26.99 -5.05 5.10
C GLN A 287 25.53 -5.46 5.32
N GLN A 288 25.11 -6.62 4.79
CA GLN A 288 23.75 -7.12 5.04
C GLN A 288 23.55 -7.50 6.52
N ARG A 289 24.54 -8.10 7.19
CA ARG A 289 24.49 -8.37 8.64
C ARG A 289 24.35 -7.09 9.44
N GLN A 290 25.10 -6.03 9.10
CA GLN A 290 24.99 -4.73 9.75
C GLN A 290 23.56 -4.17 9.66
N VAL A 291 22.93 -4.24 8.48
CA VAL A 291 21.53 -3.78 8.28
C VAL A 291 20.54 -4.61 9.10
N LEU A 292 20.69 -5.93 9.12
CA LEU A 292 19.83 -6.81 9.93
C LEU A 292 20.00 -6.54 11.42
N ALA A 293 21.23 -6.29 11.89
CA ALA A 293 21.51 -5.94 13.26
C ALA A 293 20.87 -4.59 13.65
N TYR A 294 20.97 -3.58 12.78
CA TYR A 294 20.28 -2.30 12.96
C TYR A 294 18.76 -2.49 13.02
N ALA A 295 18.19 -3.27 12.10
CA ALA A 295 16.75 -3.51 12.05
C ALA A 295 16.21 -4.30 13.27
N ALA A 296 17.06 -5.11 13.92
CA ALA A 296 16.73 -5.85 15.12
C ALA A 296 16.81 -4.99 16.40
N LYS A 297 17.85 -4.15 16.52
CA LYS A 297 18.14 -3.39 17.75
C LYS A 297 17.66 -1.94 17.72
N GLY A 298 17.49 -1.37 16.52
CA GLY A 298 17.17 0.04 16.31
C GLY A 298 18.35 1.00 16.52
N THR A 299 19.57 0.47 16.70
CA THR A 299 20.80 1.24 16.92
C THR A 299 21.86 0.85 15.89
N VAL A 300 22.74 1.81 15.55
CA VAL A 300 23.86 1.58 14.63
C VAL A 300 24.83 0.58 15.29
N PRO A 301 25.22 -0.51 14.61
CA PRO A 301 26.17 -1.46 15.18
C PRO A 301 27.54 -0.80 15.41
N ALA A 302 28.16 -1.09 16.56
CA ALA A 302 29.50 -0.59 16.89
C ALA A 302 30.54 -1.19 15.93
N GLY A 303 31.49 -0.37 15.45
CA GLY A 303 32.52 -0.78 14.48
C GLY A 303 31.97 -1.10 13.09
N ALA A 304 30.74 -0.66 12.76
CA ALA A 304 30.22 -0.78 11.42
C ALA A 304 30.87 0.27 10.51
N ASP A 305 31.58 -0.19 9.48
CA ASP A 305 32.25 0.65 8.51
C ASP A 305 31.65 0.49 7.10
N GLY A 306 31.87 1.52 6.26
CA GLY A 306 31.47 1.54 4.85
C GLY A 306 30.19 2.31 4.56
N GLU A 307 29.82 2.36 3.27
CA GLU A 307 28.71 3.19 2.76
C GLU A 307 27.37 2.89 3.46
N VAL A 308 27.08 1.61 3.72
CA VAL A 308 25.83 1.19 4.35
C VAL A 308 25.76 1.60 5.82
N ALA A 309 26.87 1.47 6.55
CA ALA A 309 26.96 1.90 7.93
C ALA A 309 26.77 3.43 8.05
N ALA A 310 27.41 4.19 7.15
CA ALA A 310 27.24 5.64 7.07
C ALA A 310 25.78 6.03 6.76
N TYR A 311 25.13 5.34 5.82
CA TYR A 311 23.70 5.55 5.53
C TYR A 311 22.82 5.29 6.76
N LEU A 312 23.06 4.19 7.49
CA LEU A 312 22.29 3.85 8.70
C LEU A 312 22.51 4.89 9.81
N ALA A 313 23.74 5.35 10.01
CA ALA A 313 24.06 6.38 10.98
C ALA A 313 23.38 7.72 10.64
N ALA A 314 23.47 8.15 9.38
CA ALA A 314 22.80 9.36 8.90
C ALA A 314 21.27 9.27 9.06
N ALA A 315 20.67 8.11 8.76
CA ALA A 315 19.25 7.88 8.94
C ALA A 315 18.84 7.86 10.41
N HIS A 316 19.68 7.29 11.29
CA HIS A 316 19.45 7.28 12.74
C HIS A 316 19.49 8.70 13.30
N ARG A 317 20.51 9.48 12.93
CA ARG A 317 20.69 10.87 13.34
C ARG A 317 19.50 11.75 12.94
N LEU A 318 19.13 11.74 11.66
CA LEU A 318 17.97 12.51 11.15
C LEU A 318 16.65 12.13 11.84
N ARG A 319 16.53 10.89 12.31
CA ARG A 319 15.30 10.35 12.90
C ARG A 319 15.21 10.48 14.42
N ARG A 320 16.33 10.38 15.13
CA ARG A 320 16.35 10.21 16.59
C ARG A 320 17.05 11.34 17.32
N GLU A 321 18.02 11.97 16.69
CA GLU A 321 18.94 12.90 17.36
C GLU A 321 18.68 14.34 16.92
N LEU A 322 18.42 14.55 15.63
CA LEU A 322 18.24 15.88 15.07
C LEU A 322 16.84 16.41 15.39
N ALA A 323 16.79 17.46 16.21
CA ALA A 323 15.56 18.13 16.61
C ALA A 323 15.78 19.64 16.70
N LEU A 324 14.76 20.42 16.34
CA LEU A 324 14.82 21.87 16.51
C LEU A 324 14.93 22.22 18.01
N PRO A 325 15.77 23.20 18.38
CA PRO A 325 15.82 23.67 19.76
C PRO A 325 14.43 24.13 20.22
N GLY A 326 14.09 23.79 21.45
CA GLY A 326 12.74 23.98 22.00
C GLY A 326 12.48 25.43 22.40
N ASP A 327 11.29 25.91 22.05
CA ASP A 327 10.58 27.03 22.64
C ASP A 327 9.79 26.56 23.87
N GLY A 328 10.47 26.00 24.88
CA GLY A 328 9.87 25.73 26.20
C GLY A 328 8.62 24.83 26.27
N SER A 329 8.22 24.09 25.23
CA SER A 329 7.10 23.14 25.29
C SER A 329 7.56 21.68 25.28
N PRO A 330 7.02 20.82 26.17
CA PRO A 330 7.57 19.49 26.39
C PRO A 330 7.37 18.59 25.18
N ALA A 331 8.41 17.81 24.87
CA ALA A 331 8.40 16.80 23.83
C ALA A 331 7.25 15.80 24.06
N VAL A 332 6.23 15.83 23.20
CA VAL A 332 5.15 14.83 23.22
C VAL A 332 5.73 13.50 22.71
N GLY A 333 6.19 12.69 23.64
CA GLY A 333 6.64 11.32 23.44
C GLY A 333 6.24 10.42 24.59
N GLY A 334 5.09 9.74 24.46
CA GLY A 334 4.77 8.55 25.26
C GLY A 334 3.71 8.74 26.35
N LYS A 335 2.57 8.06 26.20
CA LYS A 335 1.58 7.83 27.27
C LYS A 335 2.25 7.22 28.51
N ARG A 336 2.20 7.90 29.67
CA ARG A 336 1.98 7.31 31.01
C ARG A 336 1.90 8.42 32.08
N GLY A 337 0.90 8.32 32.96
CA GLY A 337 0.84 9.01 34.26
C GLY A 337 0.02 10.30 34.29
N LYS A 338 -1.19 10.24 34.86
CA LYS A 338 -1.84 11.41 35.47
C LYS A 338 -1.08 11.73 36.75
N HIS A 339 -0.43 12.87 36.82
CA HIS A 339 -0.14 13.55 38.07
C HIS A 339 -0.41 15.04 37.86
N GLU A 340 -1.36 15.56 38.63
CA GLU A 340 -1.58 16.99 38.81
C GLU A 340 -0.33 17.59 39.45
N VAL A 341 0.14 18.72 38.93
CA VAL A 341 1.20 19.52 39.55
C VAL A 341 0.69 20.94 39.69
N GLU A 342 0.83 21.44 40.91
CA GLU A 342 0.37 22.71 41.44
C GLU A 342 0.98 23.94 40.73
N LEU A 343 0.18 25.01 40.68
CA LEU A 343 0.52 26.33 40.18
C LEU A 343 1.60 26.99 41.07
N GLY A 344 2.79 27.19 40.51
CA GLY A 344 3.89 27.95 41.11
C GLY A 344 4.42 29.04 40.18
N GLN A 345 4.04 30.27 40.49
CA GLN A 345 4.70 31.58 40.27
C GLN A 345 5.47 31.86 38.95
N GLU A 346 4.92 32.78 38.16
CA GLU A 346 5.55 33.48 37.02
C GLU A 346 6.86 34.16 37.42
N ALA A 347 7.96 33.74 36.79
CA ALA A 347 9.21 34.50 36.72
C ALA A 347 9.30 35.25 35.39
N ALA A 348 9.67 36.54 35.47
CA ALA A 348 9.71 37.50 34.37
C ALA A 348 10.57 37.07 33.16
N PRO A 349 10.22 37.46 31.92
CA PRO A 349 10.92 37.03 30.72
C PRO A 349 12.28 37.74 30.59
N THR A 350 13.35 36.98 30.73
CA THR A 350 14.72 37.44 30.46
C THR A 350 14.92 37.56 28.95
N THR A 351 15.29 38.75 28.48
CA THR A 351 15.57 39.08 27.07
C THR A 351 16.92 38.50 26.63
N ILE A 352 17.06 37.18 26.67
CA ILE A 352 18.16 36.43 26.07
C ILE A 352 17.57 35.68 24.87
N THR A 353 17.91 36.14 23.66
CA THR A 353 18.01 35.37 22.40
C THR A 353 16.76 35.06 21.55
N ASN A 354 16.36 36.03 20.72
CA ASN A 354 15.74 35.70 19.43
C ASN A 354 16.81 35.21 18.42
N ASP A 355 18.02 35.79 18.44
CA ASP A 355 19.07 35.52 17.44
C ASP A 355 19.80 34.19 17.65
N SER A 356 20.19 33.82 18.89
CA SER A 356 20.87 32.54 19.13
C SER A 356 19.95 31.33 18.89
N ASN A 357 18.65 31.49 19.13
CA ASN A 357 17.65 30.47 18.80
C ASN A 357 17.44 30.38 17.30
N ALA A 358 17.45 31.50 16.57
CA ALA A 358 17.38 31.49 15.11
C ALA A 358 18.59 30.78 14.48
N ALA A 359 19.81 31.13 14.88
CA ALA A 359 21.04 30.50 14.39
C ALA A 359 21.09 28.99 14.71
N ALA A 360 20.69 28.59 15.92
CA ALA A 360 20.63 27.17 16.30
C ALA A 360 19.59 26.39 15.48
N ARG A 361 18.42 27.00 15.19
CA ARG A 361 17.41 26.41 14.30
C ARG A 361 17.94 26.28 12.88
N GLU A 362 18.59 27.31 12.36
CA GLU A 362 19.17 27.32 11.02
C GLU A 362 20.24 26.23 10.88
N ALA A 363 21.13 26.07 11.87
CA ALA A 363 22.14 25.01 11.88
C ALA A 363 21.51 23.61 11.79
N VAL A 364 20.45 23.35 12.59
CA VAL A 364 19.73 22.06 12.57
C VAL A 364 19.04 21.83 11.21
N VAL A 365 18.41 22.85 10.64
CA VAL A 365 17.79 22.77 9.30
C VAL A 365 18.85 22.52 8.23
N GLY A 366 19.97 23.23 8.28
CA GLY A 366 21.09 23.07 7.34
C GLY A 366 21.67 21.66 7.39
N GLU A 367 21.86 21.11 8.58
CA GLU A 367 22.30 19.73 8.76
C GLU A 367 21.28 18.72 8.20
N ALA A 368 19.99 18.92 8.49
CA ALA A 368 18.94 18.06 7.96
C ALA A 368 18.93 18.07 6.41
N VAL A 369 19.03 19.25 5.80
CA VAL A 369 19.12 19.41 4.33
C VAL A 369 20.35 18.70 3.77
N ALA A 370 21.51 18.81 4.43
CA ALA A 370 22.74 18.14 4.01
C ALA A 370 22.58 16.62 4.02
N LEU A 371 22.05 16.05 5.12
CA LEU A 371 21.79 14.61 5.23
C LEU A 371 20.78 14.12 4.18
N ILE A 372 19.72 14.89 3.94
CA ILE A 372 18.70 14.57 2.92
C ILE A 372 19.33 14.51 1.53
N ARG A 373 20.13 15.51 1.16
CA ARG A 373 20.78 15.57 -0.16
C ARG A 373 21.82 14.46 -0.35
N ALA A 374 22.63 14.19 0.68
CA ALA A 374 23.68 13.18 0.62
C ALA A 374 23.13 11.75 0.41
N HIS A 375 22.02 11.42 1.07
CA HIS A 375 21.51 10.04 1.09
C HIS A 375 20.15 9.85 0.40
N ARG A 376 19.58 10.92 -0.19
CA ARG A 376 18.24 10.95 -0.78
C ARG A 376 17.17 10.45 0.20
N PHE A 377 17.25 10.92 1.44
CA PHE A 377 16.24 10.57 2.44
C PHE A 377 14.90 11.18 2.08
N ASN A 378 13.84 10.41 2.36
CA ASN A 378 12.46 10.88 2.26
C ASN A 378 11.94 11.37 3.63
N HIS A 379 10.81 12.06 3.61
CA HIS A 379 10.12 12.58 4.79
C HIS A 379 9.90 11.56 5.93
N GLU A 380 9.81 10.25 5.64
CA GLU A 380 9.68 9.22 6.68
C GLU A 380 10.94 9.03 7.56
N HIS A 381 12.09 9.56 7.13
CA HIS A 381 13.34 9.54 7.91
C HIS A 381 13.41 10.69 8.91
N VAL A 382 12.59 11.73 8.78
CA VAL A 382 12.59 12.88 9.68
C VAL A 382 11.79 12.56 10.92
N GLY A 383 12.46 12.58 12.08
CA GLY A 383 11.83 12.32 13.38
C GLY A 383 11.00 13.49 13.89
N ASP A 384 11.64 14.66 13.96
CA ASP A 384 11.00 15.88 14.46
C ASP A 384 10.01 16.44 13.43
N GLN A 385 8.73 16.38 13.75
CA GLN A 385 7.65 16.85 12.87
C GLN A 385 7.70 18.37 12.61
N ARG A 386 8.40 19.14 13.44
CA ARG A 386 8.57 20.59 13.27
C ARG A 386 9.47 20.89 12.07
N LEU A 387 10.48 20.06 11.79
CA LEU A 387 11.31 20.17 10.57
C LEU A 387 10.48 20.01 9.30
N LEU A 388 9.42 19.20 9.33
CA LEU A 388 8.50 19.03 8.20
C LEU A 388 7.53 20.21 7.98
N ARG A 389 7.66 21.29 8.76
CA ARG A 389 6.99 22.59 8.52
C ARG A 389 7.91 23.59 7.81
N THR A 390 9.17 23.24 7.57
CA THR A 390 10.17 24.11 6.95
C THR A 390 10.20 23.90 5.43
N PRO A 391 10.02 24.96 4.61
CA PRO A 391 10.03 24.86 3.14
C PRO A 391 11.32 24.26 2.57
N ALA A 392 12.48 24.71 3.05
CA ALA A 392 13.80 24.26 2.61
C ALA A 392 14.00 22.72 2.74
N ILE A 393 13.38 22.08 3.74
CA ILE A 393 13.45 20.63 3.93
C ILE A 393 12.70 19.90 2.80
N TRP A 394 11.53 20.42 2.41
CA TRP A 394 10.75 19.85 1.31
C TRP A 394 11.39 20.13 -0.05
N ALA A 395 11.97 21.31 -0.24
CA ALA A 395 12.79 21.61 -1.42
C ALA A 395 13.96 20.62 -1.55
N ALA A 396 14.61 20.26 -0.43
CA ALA A 396 15.66 19.24 -0.43
C ALA A 396 15.15 17.85 -0.83
N PHE A 397 13.94 17.46 -0.43
CA PHE A 397 13.33 16.20 -0.90
C PHE A 397 13.04 16.21 -2.40
N LEU A 398 12.51 17.33 -2.93
CA LEU A 398 12.23 17.47 -4.36
C LEU A 398 13.53 17.35 -5.18
N ALA A 399 14.57 18.08 -4.78
CA ALA A 399 15.89 18.02 -5.42
C ALA A 399 16.53 16.62 -5.31
N GLY A 400 16.27 15.89 -4.22
CA GLY A 400 16.76 14.54 -3.98
C GLY A 400 16.02 13.44 -4.76
N GLY A 401 14.99 13.78 -5.54
CA GLY A 401 14.19 12.82 -6.30
C GLY A 401 13.10 12.15 -5.48
N MET A 402 12.24 12.95 -4.81
CA MET A 402 11.09 12.46 -4.06
C MET A 402 10.25 11.47 -4.91
N PRO A 403 9.90 10.27 -4.40
CA PRO A 403 9.07 9.32 -5.12
C PRO A 403 7.72 9.91 -5.53
N LEU A 404 7.26 9.63 -6.76
CA LEU A 404 6.02 10.16 -7.35
C LEU A 404 4.79 9.98 -6.43
N THR A 405 4.62 8.82 -5.81
CA THR A 405 3.50 8.58 -4.90
C THR A 405 3.57 9.45 -3.63
N ALA A 406 4.77 9.72 -3.12
CA ALA A 406 4.94 10.62 -1.99
C ALA A 406 4.70 12.08 -2.42
N LEU A 407 5.16 12.45 -3.61
CA LEU A 407 4.97 13.76 -4.21
C LEU A 407 3.48 14.12 -4.32
N VAL A 408 2.71 13.32 -5.06
CA VAL A 408 1.28 13.57 -5.33
C VAL A 408 0.47 13.70 -4.03
N ARG A 409 0.78 12.88 -3.02
CA ARG A 409 0.07 12.88 -1.73
C ARG A 409 0.37 14.10 -0.87
N ASN A 410 1.48 14.79 -1.11
CA ASN A 410 1.93 15.92 -0.28
C ASN A 410 1.83 17.29 -0.98
N LEU A 411 1.33 17.36 -2.22
CA LEU A 411 1.18 18.63 -2.95
C LEU A 411 0.42 19.70 -2.15
N GLY A 412 -0.74 19.35 -1.58
CA GLY A 412 -1.53 20.29 -0.76
C GLY A 412 -0.79 20.77 0.49
N ARG A 413 0.02 19.91 1.11
CA ARG A 413 0.85 20.29 2.26
C ARG A 413 1.98 21.23 1.85
N MET A 414 2.68 20.90 0.76
CA MET A 414 3.77 21.72 0.23
C MET A 414 3.28 23.12 -0.14
N ALA A 415 2.09 23.22 -0.75
CA ALA A 415 1.44 24.52 -1.00
C ALA A 415 1.17 25.28 0.31
N SER A 416 0.58 24.62 1.31
CA SER A 416 0.18 25.27 2.57
C SER A 416 1.34 25.84 3.40
N ILE A 417 2.56 25.29 3.24
CA ILE A 417 3.74 25.72 3.98
C ILE A 417 4.66 26.63 3.16
N GLY A 418 4.34 26.94 1.90
CA GLY A 418 5.14 27.84 1.06
C GLY A 418 6.34 27.19 0.35
N VAL A 419 6.31 25.87 0.10
CA VAL A 419 7.41 25.21 -0.65
C VAL A 419 7.52 25.72 -2.08
N PHE A 420 6.40 26.12 -2.68
CA PHE A 420 6.38 26.58 -4.08
C PHE A 420 6.86 28.02 -4.26
N ASP A 421 7.13 28.73 -3.16
CA ASP A 421 7.81 30.02 -3.18
C ASP A 421 9.34 29.85 -3.29
N GLU A 422 9.85 28.65 -3.00
CA GLU A 422 11.27 28.31 -3.16
C GLU A 422 11.64 28.17 -4.66
N PRO A 423 12.75 28.76 -5.11
CA PRO A 423 13.16 28.73 -6.51
C PRO A 423 13.26 27.30 -7.08
N GLY A 424 12.69 27.10 -8.27
CA GLY A 424 12.77 25.84 -9.01
C GLY A 424 11.91 24.69 -8.47
N CYS A 425 11.20 24.86 -7.34
CA CYS A 425 10.35 23.79 -6.79
C CYS A 425 9.14 23.49 -7.67
N VAL A 426 8.50 24.51 -8.24
CA VAL A 426 7.38 24.33 -9.19
C VAL A 426 7.84 23.57 -10.43
N ASP A 427 8.95 23.99 -11.04
CA ASP A 427 9.51 23.35 -12.22
C ASP A 427 9.92 21.90 -11.96
N ALA A 428 10.50 21.60 -10.78
CA ALA A 428 10.83 20.25 -10.38
C ALA A 428 9.58 19.34 -10.31
N VAL A 429 8.47 19.85 -9.75
CA VAL A 429 7.21 19.10 -9.68
C VAL A 429 6.61 18.92 -11.07
N CYS A 430 6.52 19.98 -11.87
CA CYS A 430 6.02 19.90 -13.25
C CYS A 430 6.86 18.95 -14.09
N GLY A 431 8.19 18.98 -13.96
CA GLY A 431 9.10 18.07 -14.63
C GLY A 431 8.82 16.60 -14.30
N VAL A 432 8.65 16.26 -13.02
CA VAL A 432 8.32 14.88 -12.60
C VAL A 432 6.91 14.45 -13.02
N MET A 433 5.94 15.38 -13.03
CA MET A 433 4.56 15.05 -13.41
C MET A 433 4.36 14.92 -14.92
N CYS A 434 5.10 15.69 -15.71
CA CYS A 434 5.01 15.70 -17.17
C CYS A 434 6.00 14.74 -17.85
N SER A 435 7.08 14.35 -17.17
CA SER A 435 7.88 13.21 -17.62
C SER A 435 7.07 11.95 -17.41
N ALA A 436 6.60 11.34 -18.51
CA ALA A 436 5.97 10.02 -18.43
C ALA A 436 7.01 9.03 -17.88
N PRO A 437 6.84 8.50 -16.66
CA PRO A 437 7.66 7.36 -16.26
C PRO A 437 7.08 6.14 -16.96
N ALA A 438 7.93 5.37 -17.65
CA ALA A 438 7.58 4.02 -18.07
C ALA A 438 7.13 3.25 -16.82
N VAL A 439 5.84 2.90 -16.78
CA VAL A 439 5.22 2.09 -15.70
C VAL A 439 5.74 0.66 -15.78
#